data_AF-A0A4V0HYB9-F1
#
_entry.id   AF-A0A4V0HYB9-F1
#
_cell.length_a   1.000
_cell.length_b   1.000
_cell.length_c   1.000
_cell.angle_alpha   90.00
_cell.angle_beta   90.00
_cell.angle_gamma   90.00
#
_symmetry.space_group_name_H-M   'P 1'
#
loop_
_entity.id
_entity.type
_entity.pdbx_description
1 polymer ?
#
loop_
_entity_poly.entity_id
_entity_poly.type
_entity_poly.pdbx_seq_one_letter_code
_entity_poly.pdbx_strand_id
1 'polypeptide(L)' 'MYWVVNVVDKVIEVYTQPTGSGAAATSAQGTDYAAGASVPVVLDGTIVGSVAVNAVFG' A
#
# COMPACT_ATOMS: atom_id res chain seq x y z
N MET A 1 -5.01 -1.21 8.07
CA MET A 1 -4.31 -1.18 6.78
C MET A 1 -4.68 0.11 6.10
N TYR A 2 -3.71 0.87 5.60
CA TYR A 2 -3.96 2.04 4.76
C TYR A 2 -2.91 2.09 3.65
N TRP A 3 -3.29 2.67 2.53
CA TRP A 3 -2.42 2.88 1.38
C TRP A 3 -2.27 4.38 1.15
N VAL A 4 -1.06 4.82 0.85
CA VAL A 4 -0.77 6.20 0.48
C VAL A 4 -0.30 6.21 -0.97
N VAL A 5 -0.88 7.10 -1.78
CA VAL A 5 -0.40 7.37 -3.13
C VAL A 5 0.55 8.55 -3.04
N ASN A 6 1.85 8.27 -3.11
CA ASN A 6 2.88 9.31 -3.17
C ASN A 6 3.08 9.70 -4.64
N VAL A 7 2.51 10.84 -5.01
CA VAL A 7 2.48 11.33 -6.40
C VAL A 7 3.84 11.85 -6.86
N VAL A 8 4.65 12.39 -5.95
CA VAL A 8 5.97 12.94 -6.28
C VAL A 8 6.93 11.82 -6.64
N ASP A 9 6.97 10.77 -5.81
CA ASP A 9 7.89 9.65 -5.99
C ASP A 9 7.32 8.56 -6.92
N LYS A 10 6.04 8.67 -7.31
CA LYS A 10 5.30 7.69 -8.13
C LYS A 10 5.33 6.28 -7.53
N VAL A 11 5.10 6.20 -6.22
CA VAL A 11 5.01 4.95 -5.48
C VAL A 11 3.66 4.84 -4.78
N ILE A 12 3.21 3.61 -4.57
CA ILE A 12 2.14 3.30 -3.60
C ILE A 12 2.80 2.74 -2.35
N GLU A 13 2.59 3.41 -1.23
CA GLU A 13 3.09 2.99 0.08
C GLU A 13 1.99 2.18 0.78
N VAL A 14 2.27 0.92 1.08
CA VAL A 14 1.32 0.00 1.72
C VAL A 14 1.73 -0.24 3.16
N TYR A 15 0.84 0.12 4.08
CA TYR A 15 1.05 -0.08 5.50
C TYR A 15 0.10 -1.14 6.06
N THR A 16 0.64 -2.32 6.32
CA THR A 16 -0.06 -3.45 6.95
C THR A 16 0.28 -3.51 8.44
N GLN A 17 -0.67 -3.96 9.26
CA GLN A 17 -0.50 -4.11 10.71
C GLN A 17 -0.11 -2.81 11.44
N PRO A 18 -1.00 -1.79 11.49
CA PRO A 18 -0.78 -0.66 12.39
C PRO A 18 -0.68 -1.19 13.83
N THR A 19 0.44 -0.94 14.51
CA THR A 19 0.52 -1.14 15.96
C THR A 19 -0.04 0.10 16.65
N GLY A 20 -1.01 -0.08 17.54
CA GLY A 20 -1.72 1.02 18.20
C GLY A 20 -3.10 1.34 17.60
N SER A 21 -3.86 2.21 18.26
CA SER A 21 -5.22 2.61 17.86
C SER A 21 -5.33 4.11 17.61
N GLY A 22 -6.09 4.52 16.59
CA GLY A 22 -6.36 5.93 16.30
C GLY A 22 -5.11 6.69 15.86
N ALA A 23 -4.95 7.94 16.31
CA ALA A 23 -3.81 8.80 15.95
C ALA A 23 -2.42 8.28 16.40
N ALA A 24 -2.39 7.26 17.27
CA ALA A 24 -1.17 6.63 17.77
C ALA A 24 -0.79 5.35 17.00
N ALA A 25 -1.49 5.03 15.90
CA ALA A 25 -1.14 3.92 15.04
C ALA A 25 0.23 4.16 14.39
N THR A 26 1.25 3.44 14.83
CA THR A 26 2.55 3.37 14.17
C THR A 26 2.56 2.14 13.29
N SER A 27 2.69 2.33 11.98
CA SER A 27 2.96 1.22 11.06
C SER A 27 4.47 1.05 11.01
N ALA A 28 5.01 0.02 11.64
CA ALA A 28 6.44 -0.13 11.87
C ALA A 28 7.29 -0.29 10.58
N GLN A 29 6.67 -0.62 9.44
CA GLN A 29 7.33 -0.65 8.11
C GLN A 29 6.25 -0.64 7.02
N GLY A 30 6.24 0.40 6.18
CA GLY A 30 5.50 0.41 4.92
C GLY A 30 6.29 -0.31 3.82
N THR A 31 5.59 -0.86 2.84
CA THR A 31 6.20 -1.38 1.59
C THR A 31 5.88 -0.44 0.44
N ASP A 32 6.90 0.02 -0.26
CA ASP A 32 6.74 0.89 -1.42
C ASP A 32 6.69 0.07 -2.70
N TYR A 33 5.68 0.32 -3.52
CA TYR A 33 5.52 -0.27 -4.84
C TYR A 33 5.71 0.82 -5.89
N ALA A 34 6.84 0.76 -6.59
CA ALA A 34 7.18 1.71 -7.65
C ALA A 34 6.49 1.39 -8.98
N ALA A 35 6.58 2.33 -9.93
CA ALA A 35 6.12 2.17 -11.30
C ALA A 35 6.62 0.84 -11.92
N GLY A 36 5.74 0.13 -12.61
CA GLY A 36 5.98 -1.22 -13.15
C GLY A 36 5.66 -2.37 -12.17
N ALA A 37 5.51 -2.09 -10.87
CA ALA A 37 5.06 -3.09 -9.91
C ALA A 37 3.53 -3.25 -9.90
N SER A 38 3.07 -4.30 -9.22
CA SER A 38 1.65 -4.48 -8.91
C SER A 38 1.47 -4.75 -7.42
N VAL A 39 0.53 -4.02 -6.81
CA VAL A 39 0.21 -4.14 -5.39
C VAL A 39 -0.87 -5.20 -5.20
N PRO A 40 -0.63 -6.27 -4.44
CA PRO A 40 -1.66 -7.30 -4.21
C PRO A 40 -2.78 -6.77 -3.30
N VAL A 41 -4.02 -7.06 -3.65
CA VAL A 41 -5.19 -6.85 -2.80
C VAL A 41 -5.46 -8.15 -2.04
N VAL A 42 -5.27 -8.11 -0.73
CA VAL A 42 -5.42 -9.28 0.15
C VAL A 42 -6.63 -9.08 1.06
N LEU A 43 -7.58 -10.01 1.02
CA LEU A 43 -8.73 -10.09 1.94
C LEU A 43 -8.63 -11.41 2.69
N ASP A 44 -8.68 -11.37 4.03
CA ASP A 44 -8.57 -12.54 4.90
C ASP A 44 -7.39 -13.47 4.56
N GLY A 45 -6.24 -12.88 4.24
CA GLY A 45 -5.03 -13.63 3.85
C GLY A 45 -5.03 -14.18 2.43
N THR A 46 -6.10 -13.98 1.66
CA THR A 46 -6.24 -14.44 0.27
C THR A 46 -6.04 -13.29 -0.71
N ILE A 47 -5.20 -13.47 -1.72
CA ILE A 47 -5.08 -12.51 -2.83
C ILE A 47 -6.34 -12.60 -3.69
N VAL A 48 -7.10 -11.51 -3.75
CA VAL A 48 -8.34 -11.41 -4.55
C VAL A 48 -8.15 -10.61 -5.84
N GLY A 49 -6.99 -9.99 -6.01
CA GLY A 49 -6.64 -9.21 -7.19
C GLY A 49 -5.36 -8.43 -6.98
N SER A 50 -5.04 -7.54 -7.93
CA SER A 50 -3.91 -6.64 -7.81
C SER A 50 -4.17 -5.31 -8.52
N VAL A 51 -3.48 -4.27 -8.07
CA VAL A 51 -3.51 -2.94 -8.67
C VAL A 51 -2.17 -2.70 -9.34
N ALA A 52 -2.15 -2.44 -10.64
CA ALA A 52 -0.92 -2.02 -11.34
C ALA A 52 -0.59 -0.58 -10.94
N VAL A 53 0.64 -0.33 -10.48
CA VAL A 53 1.04 1.02 -10.02
C VAL A 53 0.92 2.04 -11.15
N ASN A 54 1.28 1.65 -12.37
CA ASN A 54 1.18 2.54 -13.54
C ASN A 54 -0.26 2.97 -13.83
N ALA A 55 -1.25 2.11 -13.60
CA ALA A 55 -2.65 2.44 -13.84
C ALA A 55 -3.19 3.53 -12.89
N VAL A 56 -2.52 3.78 -11.77
CA VAL A 56 -2.87 4.85 -10.81
C VAL A 56 -2.28 6.19 -11.21
N PHE A 57 -1.13 6.19 -11.91
CA PHE A 57 -0.42 7.42 -12.29
C PHE A 57 -0.64 7.86 -13.75
N GLY A 58 -1.26 7.01 -14.60
CA GLY A 58 -1.49 7.28 -16.02
C GLY A 58 -0.44 6.64 -16.91
#